data_AF-A0A7X6IAN5-F1
#
_entry.id   AF-A0A7X6IAN5-F1
#
_cell.length_a   1.000
_cell.length_b   1.000
_cell.length_c   1.000
_cell.angle_alpha   90.00
_cell.angle_beta   90.00
_cell.angle_gamma   90.00
#
_symmetry.space_group_name_H-M   'P 1'
#
loop_
_entity.id
_entity.type
_entity.pdbx_description
1 polymer ?
#
loop_
_entity_poly.entity_id
_entity_poly.type
_entity_poly.pdbx_seq_one_letter_code
_entity_poly.pdbx_strand_id
1 'polypeptide(L)'
;MDKPMSPIFVVEDLDIGIFKSVEDTELQLEPIDVKKGSYKAYDAKGRLLKLETDRKRVKISLAEIQPSHAGDFEVAIREFLKAMDETKAYDRESDLPSLVEACQKYIHTVKRPKDLPAEAWGRFINHLR
;
A
#
# COMPACT_ATOMS: atom_id res chain seq x y z
N MET A 1 -16.42 8.64 -11.34
CA MET A 1 -15.66 8.98 -10.12
C MET A 1 -14.25 8.52 -10.32
N ASP A 2 -13.28 9.38 -9.99
CA ASP A 2 -11.87 9.01 -10.05
C ASP A 2 -11.56 7.93 -9.01
N LYS A 3 -10.60 7.04 -9.33
CA LYS A 3 -10.24 5.90 -8.48
C LYS A 3 -8.76 5.95 -8.12
N PRO A 4 -8.34 5.37 -6.98
CA PRO A 4 -6.93 5.23 -6.67
C PRO A 4 -6.17 4.51 -7.78
N MET A 5 -4.96 4.99 -8.10
CA MET A 5 -4.10 4.40 -9.11
C MET A 5 -3.12 3.41 -8.49
N SER A 6 -3.10 2.18 -9.00
CA SER A 6 -2.12 1.16 -8.58
C SER A 6 -0.68 1.49 -8.99
N PRO A 7 0.34 0.99 -8.26
CA PRO A 7 0.23 0.27 -6.99
C PRO A 7 -0.20 1.17 -5.83
N ILE A 8 -0.68 0.55 -4.75
CA ILE A 8 -1.05 1.21 -3.50
C ILE A 8 0.11 1.05 -2.52
N PHE A 9 0.48 2.15 -1.88
CA PHE A 9 1.56 2.21 -0.92
C PHE A 9 0.96 2.47 0.46
N VAL A 10 1.37 1.69 1.45
CA VAL A 10 0.97 1.84 2.85
C VAL A 10 2.23 2.04 3.66
N VAL A 11 2.33 3.19 4.30
CA VAL A 11 3.45 3.59 5.14
C VAL A 11 3.07 3.33 6.60
N GLU A 12 3.89 2.55 7.29
CA GLU A 12 3.86 2.30 8.73
C GLU A 12 5.24 2.64 9.30
N ASP A 13 5.35 3.83 9.90
CA ASP A 13 6.62 4.42 10.33
C ASP A 13 7.69 4.44 9.22
N LEU A 14 8.71 3.56 9.30
CA LEU A 14 9.81 3.47 8.34
C LEU A 14 9.62 2.35 7.30
N ASP A 15 8.59 1.54 7.44
CA ASP A 15 8.27 0.44 6.54
C ASP A 15 7.20 0.85 5.53
N ILE A 16 7.33 0.33 4.31
CA ILE A 16 6.36 0.53 3.24
C ILE A 16 5.87 -0.82 2.70
N GLY A 17 4.58 -1.08 2.90
CA GLY A 17 3.86 -2.14 2.20
C GLY A 17 3.41 -1.65 0.82
N ILE A 18 3.73 -2.43 -0.23
CA ILE A 18 3.39 -2.09 -1.61
C ILE A 18 2.45 -3.16 -2.18
N PHE A 19 1.25 -2.76 -2.60
CA PHE A 19 0.19 -3.66 -3.01
C PHE A 19 -0.24 -3.40 -4.45
N LYS A 20 -0.63 -4.47 -5.15
CA LYS A 20 -0.97 -4.38 -6.58
C LYS A 20 -2.27 -3.62 -6.84
N SER A 21 -3.20 -3.63 -5.90
CA SER A 21 -4.48 -2.93 -6.04
C SER A 21 -5.08 -2.53 -4.70
N VAL A 22 -6.13 -1.72 -4.78
CA VAL A 22 -6.96 -1.35 -3.62
C VAL A 22 -7.51 -2.59 -2.94
N GLU A 23 -8.05 -3.54 -3.71
CA GLU A 23 -8.66 -4.76 -3.17
C GLU A 23 -7.63 -5.63 -2.44
N ASP A 24 -6.42 -5.76 -2.99
CA ASP A 24 -5.35 -6.49 -2.33
C ASP A 24 -4.94 -5.78 -1.01
N THR A 25 -4.93 -4.45 -1.01
CA THR A 25 -4.60 -3.66 0.19
C THR A 25 -5.67 -3.82 1.28
N GLU A 26 -6.96 -3.69 0.91
CA GLU A 26 -8.09 -3.83 1.84
C GLU A 26 -8.15 -5.23 2.50
N LEU A 27 -7.65 -6.26 1.81
CA LEU A 27 -7.57 -7.63 2.33
C LEU A 27 -6.37 -7.87 3.26
N GLN A 28 -5.34 -7.02 3.21
CA GLN A 28 -4.10 -7.22 3.96
C GLN A 28 -4.03 -6.35 5.21
N LEU A 29 -4.64 -5.16 5.21
CA LEU A 29 -4.57 -4.27 6.36
C LEU A 29 -5.45 -4.73 7.52
N GLU A 30 -4.91 -4.61 8.74
CA GLU A 30 -5.64 -4.95 9.95
C GLU A 30 -6.64 -3.84 10.32
N PRO A 31 -7.94 -4.15 10.50
CA PRO A 31 -8.95 -3.17 10.92
C PRO A 31 -8.59 -2.41 12.20
N ILE A 32 -7.91 -3.07 13.15
CA ILE A 32 -7.56 -2.44 14.43
C ILE A 32 -6.52 -1.33 14.25
N ASP A 33 -5.57 -1.50 13.34
CA ASP A 33 -4.50 -0.52 13.09
C ASP A 33 -4.98 0.62 12.20
N VAL A 34 -5.87 0.33 11.25
CA VAL A 34 -6.63 1.38 10.53
C VAL A 34 -7.40 2.25 11.54
N LYS A 35 -8.08 1.65 12.52
CA LYS A 35 -8.83 2.39 13.54
C LYS A 35 -7.93 3.25 14.43
N LYS A 36 -6.71 2.80 14.73
CA LYS A 36 -5.71 3.55 15.51
C LYS A 36 -5.04 4.66 14.69
N GLY A 37 -5.17 4.64 13.36
CA GLY A 37 -4.48 5.57 12.47
C GLY A 37 -3.00 5.24 12.28
N SER A 38 -2.63 3.97 12.42
CA SER A 38 -1.23 3.51 12.29
C SER A 38 -0.67 3.66 10.88
N TYR A 39 -1.54 3.80 9.88
CA TYR A 39 -1.17 3.79 8.47
C TYR A 39 -1.41 5.14 7.80
N LYS A 40 -0.47 5.55 6.93
CA LYS A 40 -0.75 6.47 5.83
C LYS A 40 -0.74 5.68 4.53
N ALA A 41 -1.66 5.95 3.61
CA ALA A 41 -1.69 5.27 2.33
C ALA A 41 -1.72 6.25 1.16
N TYR A 42 -1.03 5.90 0.09
CA TYR A 42 -0.91 6.69 -1.13
C TYR A 42 -1.14 5.82 -2.36
N ASP A 43 -1.60 6.45 -3.43
CA ASP A 43 -1.63 5.82 -4.75
C ASP A 43 -0.38 6.16 -5.58
N ALA A 44 -0.24 5.54 -6.74
CA ALA A 44 0.93 5.74 -7.62
C ALA A 44 1.12 7.17 -8.14
N LYS A 45 0.12 8.05 -8.00
CA LYS A 45 0.24 9.49 -8.33
C LYS A 45 0.65 10.33 -7.13
N GLY A 46 0.83 9.71 -5.97
CA GLY A 46 1.10 10.40 -4.69
C GLY A 46 -0.12 11.04 -4.07
N ARG A 47 -1.34 10.60 -4.43
CA ARG A 47 -2.56 11.08 -3.77
C ARG A 47 -2.76 10.34 -2.46
N LEU A 48 -3.00 11.09 -1.39
CA LEU A 48 -3.38 10.53 -0.10
C LEU A 48 -4.70 9.76 -0.22
N LEU A 49 -4.72 8.59 0.41
CA LEU A 49 -5.87 7.71 0.49
C LEU A 49 -6.51 7.77 1.87
N LYS A 50 -7.84 7.73 1.88
CA LYS A 50 -8.64 7.61 3.08
C LYS A 50 -8.83 6.14 3.39
N LEU A 51 -8.38 5.73 4.55
CA LEU A 51 -8.59 4.39 5.12
C LEU A 51 -9.73 4.46 6.13
N GLU A 52 -10.74 3.61 5.96
CA GLU A 52 -11.86 3.49 6.89
C GLU A 52 -12.09 2.02 7.26
N THR A 53 -12.71 1.78 8.41
CA THR A 53 -13.04 0.42 8.84
C THR A 53 -14.35 0.36 9.61
N ASP A 54 -15.09 -0.73 9.42
CA ASP A 54 -16.25 -1.12 10.23
C ASP A 54 -15.88 -2.11 11.37
N ARG A 55 -14.58 -2.25 11.66
CA ARG A 55 -13.94 -3.23 12.57
C ARG A 55 -13.84 -4.66 12.02
N LYS A 56 -14.42 -4.95 10.87
CA LYS A 56 -14.32 -6.27 10.21
C LYS A 56 -13.56 -6.19 8.89
N ARG A 57 -13.70 -5.07 8.18
CA ARG A 57 -13.10 -4.84 6.86
C ARG A 57 -12.49 -3.46 6.80
N VAL A 58 -11.51 -3.32 5.92
CA VAL A 58 -10.93 -2.04 5.54
C VAL A 58 -11.55 -1.60 4.22
N LYS A 59 -11.77 -0.29 4.08
CA LYS A 59 -12.20 0.35 2.84
C LYS A 59 -11.27 1.49 2.52
N ILE A 60 -10.86 1.58 1.26
CA ILE A 60 -9.94 2.59 0.76
C ILE A 60 -10.65 3.45 -0.29
N SER A 61 -10.42 4.76 -0.21
CA SER A 61 -10.89 5.74 -1.19
C SER A 61 -9.91 6.90 -1.33
N LEU A 62 -10.10 7.76 -2.32
CA LEU A 62 -9.31 8.98 -2.44
C LEU A 62 -9.64 9.94 -1.28
N ALA A 63 -8.64 10.37 -0.52
CA ALA A 63 -8.79 11.49 0.41
C ALA A 63 -8.69 12.84 -0.31
N GLU A 64 -8.01 12.85 -1.46
CA GLU A 64 -7.76 14.04 -2.28
C GLU A 64 -7.81 13.74 -3.79
N ILE A 65 -8.12 14.76 -4.58
CA ILE A 65 -8.15 14.66 -6.05
C ILE A 65 -6.79 15.01 -6.66
N GLN A 66 -6.12 16.03 -6.13
CA GLN A 66 -4.77 16.42 -6.49
C GLN A 66 -3.80 15.93 -5.41
N PRO A 67 -2.57 15.54 -5.77
CA PRO A 67 -1.63 14.91 -4.86
C PRO A 67 -0.93 15.97 -3.97
N SER A 68 -1.69 16.61 -3.08
CA SER A 68 -1.18 17.67 -2.21
C SER A 68 -0.18 17.14 -1.17
N HIS A 69 -0.20 15.82 -0.92
CA HIS A 69 0.74 15.12 -0.04
C HIS A 69 1.84 14.35 -0.78
N ALA A 70 2.05 14.62 -2.08
CA ALA A 70 3.09 13.95 -2.87
C ALA A 70 4.49 14.08 -2.27
N GLY A 71 4.80 15.23 -1.65
CA GLY A 71 6.12 15.46 -1.02
C GLY A 71 6.39 14.52 0.16
N ASP A 72 5.41 14.35 1.04
CA ASP A 72 5.51 13.42 2.18
C ASP A 72 5.68 11.97 1.69
N PHE A 73 4.95 11.62 0.63
CA PHE A 73 5.05 10.30 0.01
C PHE A 73 6.41 10.07 -0.68
N GLU A 74 6.93 11.07 -1.37
CA GLU A 74 8.26 11.00 -2.00
C GLU A 74 9.35 10.77 -0.95
N VAL A 75 9.30 11.49 0.18
CA VAL A 75 10.23 11.29 1.29
C VAL A 75 10.18 9.84 1.77
N ALA A 76 8.98 9.30 2.02
CA ALA A 76 8.81 7.92 2.47
C ALA A 76 9.37 6.91 1.46
N ILE A 77 9.06 7.04 0.16
CA ILE A 77 9.59 6.12 -0.87
C ILE A 77 11.13 6.21 -0.92
N ARG A 78 11.70 7.41 -0.84
CA ARG A 78 13.17 7.54 -0.85
C ARG A 78 13.81 6.89 0.36
N GLU A 79 13.22 7.02 1.54
CA GLU A 79 13.72 6.35 2.75
C GLU A 79 13.67 4.83 2.63
N PHE A 80 12.53 4.30 2.14
CA PHE A 80 12.39 2.87 1.85
C PHE A 80 13.42 2.39 0.82
N LEU A 81 13.54 3.06 -0.33
CA LEU A 81 14.48 2.67 -1.37
C LEU A 81 15.94 2.75 -0.91
N LYS A 82 16.30 3.71 -0.04
CA LYS A 82 17.63 3.74 0.60
C LYS A 82 17.87 2.51 1.48
N ALA A 83 16.88 2.12 2.29
CA ALA A 83 16.97 0.93 3.12
C ALA A 83 17.12 -0.35 2.29
N MET A 84 16.59 -0.36 1.07
CA MET A 84 16.73 -1.45 0.10
C MET A 84 17.99 -1.37 -0.79
N ASP A 85 18.90 -0.41 -0.54
CA ASP A 85 20.11 -0.14 -1.32
C ASP A 85 19.86 0.17 -2.81
N GLU A 86 18.73 0.81 -3.12
CA GLU A 86 18.37 1.19 -4.47
C GLU A 86 19.00 2.53 -4.87
N THR A 87 19.79 2.52 -5.94
CA THR A 87 20.51 3.72 -6.43
C THR A 87 19.57 4.87 -6.79
N LYS A 88 18.37 4.58 -7.31
CA LYS A 88 17.33 5.57 -7.61
C LYS A 88 16.95 6.44 -6.40
N ALA A 89 17.14 5.95 -5.17
CA ALA A 89 16.82 6.71 -3.96
C ALA A 89 17.73 7.93 -3.75
N TYR A 90 18.95 7.87 -4.28
CA TYR A 90 19.99 8.90 -4.13
C TYR A 90 20.04 9.88 -5.30
N ASP A 91 19.40 9.54 -6.42
CA ASP A 91 19.30 10.40 -7.58
C ASP A 91 18.31 11.55 -7.32
N ARG A 92 18.83 12.79 -7.40
CA ARG A 92 18.04 14.01 -7.18
C ARG A 92 17.18 14.38 -8.38
N GLU A 93 17.51 13.86 -9.57
CA GLU A 93 16.74 14.09 -10.79
C GLU A 93 15.60 13.08 -10.94
N SER A 94 15.62 11.98 -10.18
CA SER A 94 14.54 11.00 -10.15
C SER A 94 13.28 11.61 -9.56
N ASP A 95 12.22 11.67 -10.35
CA ASP A 95 10.89 12.14 -9.95
C ASP A 95 10.04 11.05 -9.28
N LEU A 96 8.90 11.42 -8.71
CA LEU A 96 8.01 10.48 -8.04
C LEU A 96 7.59 9.29 -8.94
N PRO A 97 7.19 9.48 -10.21
CA PRO A 97 6.96 8.35 -11.13
C PRO A 97 8.15 7.39 -11.25
N SER A 98 9.37 7.91 -11.37
CA SER A 98 10.59 7.10 -11.47
C SER A 98 10.87 6.28 -10.20
N LEU A 99 10.57 6.85 -9.03
CA LEU A 99 10.66 6.18 -7.73
C LEU A 99 9.57 5.10 -7.56
N VAL A 100 8.34 5.39 -7.98
CA VAL A 100 7.22 4.44 -8.00
C VAL A 100 7.54 3.25 -8.92
N GLU A 101 8.16 3.49 -10.07
CA GLU A 101 8.62 2.43 -10.97
C GLU A 101 9.67 1.54 -10.29
N ALA A 102 10.63 2.14 -9.57
CA ALA A 102 11.66 1.40 -8.81
C ALA A 102 11.03 0.43 -7.80
N CYS A 103 9.88 0.82 -7.25
CA CYS A 103 9.17 0.06 -6.24
C CYS A 103 8.43 -1.17 -6.77
N GLN A 104 8.23 -1.31 -8.09
CA GLN A 104 7.39 -2.38 -8.65
C GLN A 104 7.85 -3.79 -8.29
N LYS A 105 9.16 -3.99 -8.10
CA LYS A 105 9.73 -5.29 -7.72
C LYS A 105 9.47 -5.70 -6.26
N TYR A 106 9.00 -4.77 -5.42
CA TYR A 106 8.66 -5.01 -4.03
C TYR A 106 7.15 -5.15 -3.79
N ILE A 107 6.35 -5.21 -4.86
CA ILE A 107 4.90 -5.43 -4.74
C ILE A 107 4.67 -6.77 -4.04
N HIS A 108 3.99 -6.72 -2.89
CA HIS A 108 3.55 -7.90 -2.16
C HIS A 108 2.64 -8.74 -3.05
N THR A 109 3.04 -10.00 -3.22
CA THR A 109 2.22 -10.97 -3.94
C THR A 109 1.31 -11.67 -2.95
N VAL A 110 0.05 -11.21 -2.84
CA VAL A 110 -0.96 -11.88 -2.02
C VAL A 110 -1.33 -13.20 -2.70
N LYS A 111 -1.09 -14.34 -2.03
CA LYS A 111 -1.63 -15.63 -2.48
C LYS A 111 -3.13 -15.64 -2.23
N ARG A 112 -3.94 -15.55 -3.28
CA ARG A 112 -5.40 -15.58 -3.12
C ARG A 112 -5.83 -16.98 -2.67
N PRO A 113 -6.95 -17.13 -1.92
CA PRO A 113 -7.42 -18.43 -1.48
C PRO A 113 -7.63 -19.43 -2.63
N LYS A 114 -8.10 -18.97 -3.79
CA LYS A 114 -8.24 -19.80 -5.00
C LYS A 114 -6.91 -20.32 -5.57
N ASP A 115 -5.80 -19.69 -5.20
CA ASP A 115 -4.43 -20.03 -5.61
C ASP A 115 -3.72 -20.82 -4.48
N LEU A 116 -4.41 -21.11 -3.36
CA LEU A 116 -3.93 -21.98 -2.30
C LEU A 116 -4.30 -23.45 -2.61
N PRO A 117 -3.41 -24.42 -2.30
CA PRO A 117 -3.75 -25.83 -2.39
C PRO A 117 -4.98 -26.16 -1.51
N ALA A 118 -5.76 -27.16 -1.91
CA ALA A 118 -7.03 -27.50 -1.24
C ALA A 118 -6.88 -27.72 0.28
N GLU A 119 -5.74 -28.25 0.74
CA GLU A 119 -5.43 -28.41 2.17
C GLU A 119 -5.32 -27.11 2.99
N ALA A 120 -5.08 -25.95 2.36
CA ALA A 120 -4.91 -24.68 3.06
C ALA A 120 -6.23 -23.89 3.26
N TRP A 121 -7.30 -24.27 2.56
CA TRP A 121 -8.63 -23.65 2.69
C TRP A 121 -9.26 -23.84 4.08
N GLY A 122 -9.04 -24.99 4.72
CA GLY A 122 -9.60 -25.30 6.03
C GLY A 122 -9.14 -24.37 7.15
N ARG A 123 -7.95 -23.76 7.02
CA ARG A 123 -7.43 -22.78 8.00
C ARG A 123 -7.98 -21.38 7.78
N PHE A 124 -8.23 -21.00 6.52
CA PHE A 124 -8.73 -19.67 6.15
C PHE A 124 -10.19 -19.46 6.61
N ILE A 125 -11.04 -20.48 6.52
CA ILE A 125 -12.46 -20.39 6.93
C ILE A 125 -12.62 -20.28 8.45
N ASN A 126 -11.73 -20.89 9.25
CA ASN A 126 -11.83 -20.86 10.71
C ASN A 126 -11.40 -19.53 11.35
N HIS A 127 -10.68 -18.68 10.62
CA HIS A 127 -10.25 -17.36 11.11
C HIS A 127 -11.25 -16.23 10.78
N LEU A 128 -12.31 -16.55 10.03
CA LEU A 128 -13.39 -15.62 9.65
C LEU A 128 -14.68 -15.85 10.47
N ARG A 129 -14.63 -16.68 11.52
CA ARG A 129 -15.73 -16.94 12.45
C ARG A 129 -15.51 -16.26 13.80
#